data_AF-A0A3Q3FFR2-F1
#
_entry.id   AF-A0A3Q3FFR2-F1
#
_cell.length_a   1.000
_cell.length_b   1.000
_cell.length_c   1.000
_cell.angle_alpha   90.00
_cell.angle_beta   90.00
_cell.angle_gamma   90.00
#
_symmetry.space_group_name_H-M   'P 1'
#
loop_
_entity.id
_entity.type
_entity.pdbx_description
1 polymer ?
#
loop_
_entity_poly.entity_id
_entity_poly.type
_entity_poly.pdbx_seq_one_letter_code
_entity_poly.pdbx_strand_id
1 'polypeptide(L)'
;GLNQEQLNMLLKLQLLFELNVFVCKQSANEKAYSFWLWIEGILDVIKRHLLSLWNDGSIMGFISKEREKALLSDKCPGTFLLRFSESSREGAITFTWIEYDLCNKPLFHSVEPYTKKELSAVSLPDIIRTYKVMAAENIPENPLRFLYPNIPKDKAFGKYYPKPTESKYLMWICFLFRHPSRLQDNMLPMSPDDYRALSQLVGPRDIDAVVSILISC
;
A
#
# COMPACT_ATOMS: atom_id res chain seq x y z
N GLY A 1 -7.29 -18.06 0.76
CA GLY A 1 -8.69 -18.24 1.20
C GLY A 1 -9.06 -17.06 2.07
N LEU A 2 -10.31 -16.60 2.00
CA LEU A 2 -10.81 -15.44 2.76
C LEU A 2 -10.75 -15.71 4.27
N ASN A 3 -10.31 -14.74 5.06
CA ASN A 3 -10.23 -14.88 6.53
C ASN A 3 -11.60 -14.71 7.19
N GLN A 4 -11.74 -15.09 8.47
CA GLN A 4 -13.04 -15.05 9.19
C GLN A 4 -13.66 -13.66 9.24
N GLU A 5 -12.85 -12.60 9.33
CA GLU A 5 -13.37 -11.22 9.31
C GLU A 5 -13.89 -10.84 7.91
N GLN A 6 -13.21 -11.25 6.85
CA GLN A 6 -13.66 -11.09 5.47
C GLN A 6 -14.91 -11.93 5.20
N LEU A 7 -15.02 -13.14 5.75
CA LEU A 7 -16.21 -14.00 5.64
C LEU A 7 -17.39 -13.38 6.38
N ASN A 8 -17.17 -12.91 7.62
CA ASN A 8 -18.17 -12.19 8.39
C ASN A 8 -18.59 -10.90 7.69
N MET A 9 -17.67 -10.26 6.98
CA MET A 9 -17.95 -9.05 6.20
C MET A 9 -18.70 -9.36 4.90
N LEU A 10 -18.38 -10.45 4.19
CA LEU A 10 -19.18 -10.93 3.06
C LEU A 10 -20.59 -11.35 3.49
N LEU A 11 -20.72 -12.01 4.64
CA LEU A 11 -22.01 -12.29 5.27
C LEU A 11 -22.75 -10.99 5.61
N LYS A 12 -22.03 -9.97 6.09
CA LYS A 12 -22.62 -8.65 6.38
C LYS A 12 -23.04 -7.93 5.10
N LEU A 13 -22.24 -7.97 4.03
CA LEU A 13 -22.59 -7.44 2.72
C LEU A 13 -23.76 -8.19 2.10
N GLN A 14 -23.83 -9.51 2.27
CA GLN A 14 -24.94 -10.34 1.81
C GLN A 14 -26.21 -10.09 2.63
N LEU A 15 -26.09 -9.94 3.95
CA LEU A 15 -27.18 -9.50 4.83
C LEU A 15 -27.63 -8.09 4.49
N LEU A 16 -26.71 -7.16 4.21
CA LEU A 16 -27.02 -5.81 3.73
C LEU A 16 -27.69 -5.86 2.36
N PHE A 17 -27.30 -6.79 1.51
CA PHE A 17 -27.89 -7.01 0.20
C PHE A 17 -29.34 -7.53 0.32
N GLU A 18 -29.57 -8.53 1.17
CA GLU A 18 -30.89 -9.11 1.44
C GLU A 18 -31.81 -8.16 2.21
N LEU A 19 -31.31 -7.48 3.25
CA LEU A 19 -32.03 -6.44 3.99
C LEU A 19 -32.43 -5.30 3.08
N ASN A 20 -31.60 -4.92 2.10
CA ASN A 20 -31.98 -3.88 1.18
C ASN A 20 -32.87 -4.36 0.02
N VAL A 21 -32.77 -5.60 -0.46
CA VAL A 21 -33.82 -6.15 -1.35
C VAL A 21 -35.18 -6.08 -0.64
N PHE A 22 -35.18 -6.29 0.68
CA PHE A 22 -36.35 -6.14 1.53
C PHE A 22 -36.77 -4.67 1.74
N VAL A 23 -35.83 -3.74 1.99
CA VAL A 23 -36.10 -2.29 2.20
C VAL A 23 -36.47 -1.57 0.91
N CYS A 24 -35.80 -1.84 -0.23
CA CYS A 24 -36.17 -1.31 -1.55
C CYS A 24 -37.55 -1.81 -2.00
N LYS A 25 -37.99 -2.99 -1.55
CA LYS A 25 -39.36 -3.46 -1.75
C LYS A 25 -40.38 -2.76 -0.87
N GLN A 26 -39.99 -2.16 0.26
CA GLN A 26 -40.91 -1.56 1.23
C GLN A 26 -40.93 -0.02 1.26
N SER A 27 -39.91 0.69 0.75
CA SER A 27 -39.98 2.15 0.59
C SER A 27 -38.91 2.67 -0.39
N ALA A 28 -39.30 3.64 -1.22
CA ALA A 28 -38.37 4.47 -1.99
C ALA A 28 -37.60 5.40 -1.05
N ASN A 29 -36.65 4.85 -0.30
CA ASN A 29 -35.85 5.61 0.67
C ASN A 29 -34.54 6.04 -0.01
N GLU A 30 -34.37 7.34 -0.26
CA GLU A 30 -33.18 7.91 -0.91
C GLU A 30 -31.86 7.53 -0.22
N LYS A 31 -31.91 7.28 1.10
CA LYS A 31 -30.76 6.82 1.89
C LYS A 31 -30.34 5.38 1.58
N ALA A 32 -31.29 4.51 1.26
CA ALA A 32 -30.98 3.14 0.83
C ALA A 32 -30.32 3.17 -0.56
N TYR A 33 -30.84 4.02 -1.46
CA TYR A 33 -30.28 4.20 -2.79
C TYR A 33 -28.85 4.78 -2.78
N SER A 34 -28.56 5.76 -1.92
CA SER A 34 -27.21 6.32 -1.80
C SER A 34 -26.20 5.32 -1.21
N PHE A 35 -26.62 4.52 -0.22
CA PHE A 35 -25.81 3.42 0.31
C PHE A 35 -25.49 2.36 -0.75
N TRP A 36 -26.45 2.01 -1.59
CA TRP A 36 -26.23 1.04 -2.66
C TRP A 36 -25.21 1.50 -3.69
N LEU A 37 -25.37 2.74 -4.19
CA LEU A 37 -24.43 3.31 -5.13
C LEU A 37 -23.02 3.39 -4.55
N TRP A 38 -22.90 3.66 -3.25
CA TRP A 38 -21.64 3.61 -2.53
C TRP A 38 -21.00 2.21 -2.55
N ILE A 39 -21.78 1.15 -2.27
CA ILE A 39 -21.30 -0.24 -2.36
C ILE A 39 -20.90 -0.59 -3.80
N GLU A 40 -21.72 -0.24 -4.79
CA GLU A 40 -21.40 -0.46 -6.20
C GLU A 40 -20.10 0.24 -6.60
N GLY A 41 -19.90 1.48 -6.17
CA GLY A 41 -18.67 2.23 -6.37
C GLY A 41 -17.45 1.51 -5.77
N ILE A 42 -17.56 1.04 -4.53
CA ILE A 42 -16.49 0.24 -3.89
C ILE A 42 -16.20 -1.03 -4.69
N LEU A 43 -17.22 -1.77 -5.11
CA LEU A 43 -17.05 -3.00 -5.88
C LEU A 43 -16.39 -2.73 -7.23
N ASP A 44 -16.71 -1.63 -7.91
CA ASP A 44 -16.06 -1.23 -9.16
C ASP A 44 -14.57 -0.90 -8.94
N VAL A 45 -14.24 -0.16 -7.87
CA VAL A 45 -12.85 0.15 -7.49
C VAL A 45 -12.07 -1.13 -7.18
N ILE A 46 -12.64 -2.08 -6.43
CA ILE A 46 -12.00 -3.36 -6.13
C ILE A 46 -11.72 -4.11 -7.43
N LYS A 47 -12.75 -4.35 -8.25
CA LYS A 47 -12.64 -5.15 -9.47
C LYS A 47 -11.60 -4.61 -10.44
N ARG A 48 -11.48 -3.29 -10.56
CA ARG A 48 -10.59 -2.65 -11.53
C ARG A 48 -9.17 -2.43 -11.03
N HIS A 49 -8.99 -2.06 -9.76
CA HIS A 49 -7.71 -1.55 -9.28
C HIS A 49 -7.13 -2.32 -8.08
N LEU A 50 -7.98 -2.95 -7.26
CA LEU A 50 -7.55 -3.48 -5.96
C LEU A 50 -7.72 -4.99 -5.82
N LEU A 51 -8.13 -5.70 -6.87
CA LEU A 51 -8.53 -7.11 -6.79
C LEU A 51 -7.45 -7.99 -6.16
N SER A 52 -6.19 -7.84 -6.60
CA SER A 52 -5.08 -8.62 -6.07
C SER A 52 -4.81 -8.28 -4.59
N LEU A 53 -4.81 -6.99 -4.24
CA LEU A 53 -4.61 -6.54 -2.84
C LEU A 53 -5.74 -7.01 -1.91
N TRP A 54 -6.96 -7.02 -2.42
CA TRP A 54 -8.14 -7.51 -1.70
C TRP A 54 -8.04 -9.01 -1.43
N ASN A 55 -7.70 -9.80 -2.46
CA ASN A 55 -7.55 -11.25 -2.37
C ASN A 55 -6.41 -11.68 -1.44
N ASP A 56 -5.34 -10.88 -1.38
CA ASP A 56 -4.20 -11.09 -0.51
C ASP A 56 -4.44 -10.62 0.93
N GLY A 57 -5.61 -10.07 1.23
CA GLY A 57 -5.98 -9.64 2.58
C GLY A 57 -5.26 -8.37 3.04
N SER A 58 -4.69 -7.60 2.11
CA SER A 58 -3.98 -6.37 2.45
C SER A 58 -4.90 -5.21 2.80
N ILE A 59 -6.20 -5.33 2.46
CA ILE A 59 -7.20 -4.28 2.66
C ILE A 59 -8.20 -4.74 3.74
N MET A 60 -8.31 -3.96 4.82
CA MET A 60 -9.34 -4.18 5.85
C MET A 60 -10.74 -3.84 5.31
N GLY A 61 -10.82 -2.77 4.50
CA GLY A 61 -12.01 -2.42 3.74
C GLY A 61 -13.04 -1.69 4.58
N PHE A 62 -13.99 -2.42 5.17
CA PHE A 62 -15.15 -1.84 5.84
C PHE A 62 -14.92 -1.72 7.34
N ILE A 63 -14.47 -0.55 7.77
CA ILE A 63 -14.21 -0.25 9.18
C ILE A 63 -14.48 1.24 9.43
N SER A 64 -15.13 1.55 10.56
CA SER A 64 -15.38 2.94 10.95
C SER A 64 -14.09 3.61 11.39
N LYS A 65 -14.05 4.95 11.30
CA LYS A 65 -12.89 5.74 11.75
C LYS A 65 -12.54 5.49 13.21
N GLU A 66 -13.54 5.27 14.05
CA GLU A 66 -13.37 5.03 15.49
C GLU A 66 -12.73 3.67 15.73
N ARG A 67 -13.23 2.62 15.06
CA ARG A 67 -12.68 1.27 15.19
C ARG A 67 -11.28 1.18 14.58
N GLU A 68 -11.04 1.83 13.45
CA GLU A 68 -9.72 1.93 12.84
C GLU A 68 -8.70 2.52 13.82
N LYS A 69 -9.02 3.65 14.46
CA LYS A 69 -8.14 4.27 15.48
C LYS A 69 -7.93 3.34 16.69
N ALA A 70 -8.97 2.63 17.12
CA ALA A 70 -8.86 1.67 18.22
C ALA A 70 -7.98 0.45 17.89
N LEU A 71 -7.92 0.02 16.62
CA LEU A 71 -7.03 -1.05 16.17
C LEU A 71 -5.57 -0.58 16.02
N LEU A 72 -5.37 0.70 15.71
CA LEU A 72 -4.04 1.27 15.52
C LEU A 72 -3.42 1.78 16.83
N SER A 73 -4.21 2.13 17.85
CA SER A 73 -3.76 2.82 19.08
C SER A 73 -2.69 2.10 19.90
N ASP A 74 -2.58 0.77 19.76
CA ASP A 74 -1.62 -0.08 20.47
C ASP A 74 -0.50 -0.62 19.54
N LYS A 75 -0.34 -0.04 18.34
CA LYS A 75 0.62 -0.50 17.32
C LYS A 75 1.84 0.39 17.22
N CYS A 76 2.92 -0.18 16.69
CA CYS A 76 4.17 0.55 16.47
C CYS A 76 3.97 1.75 15.53
N PRO A 77 4.74 2.86 15.71
CA PRO A 77 4.71 3.99 14.81
C PRO A 77 4.94 3.58 13.34
N GLY A 78 4.17 4.16 12.44
CA GLY A 78 4.16 3.83 11.01
C GLY A 78 3.36 2.57 10.66
N THR A 79 2.64 1.99 11.62
CA THR A 79 1.63 0.97 11.31
C THR A 79 0.43 1.63 10.66
N PHE A 80 0.00 1.10 9.51
CA PHE A 80 -1.09 1.65 8.72
C PHE A 80 -2.15 0.61 8.36
N LEU A 81 -3.36 1.10 8.10
CA LEU A 81 -4.53 0.32 7.75
C LEU A 81 -5.21 0.91 6.51
N LEU A 82 -5.66 0.03 5.61
CA LEU A 82 -6.37 0.39 4.39
C LEU A 82 -7.88 0.19 4.54
N ARG A 83 -8.68 1.23 4.28
CA ARG A 83 -10.14 1.18 4.36
C ARG A 83 -10.82 1.93 3.22
N PHE A 84 -12.07 1.56 2.94
CA PHE A 84 -12.91 2.30 2.01
C PHE A 84 -13.44 3.58 2.65
N SER A 85 -13.58 4.63 1.84
CA SER A 85 -14.20 5.87 2.27
C SER A 85 -15.71 5.69 2.33
N GLU A 86 -16.31 5.96 3.49
CA GLU A 86 -17.77 5.94 3.69
C GLU A 86 -18.49 7.11 3.00
N SER A 87 -17.77 8.18 2.65
CA SER A 87 -18.34 9.41 2.09
C SER A 87 -18.21 9.54 0.57
N SER A 88 -17.47 8.64 -0.09
CA SER A 88 -17.25 8.71 -1.55
C SER A 88 -18.27 7.87 -2.31
N ARG A 89 -19.26 8.52 -2.95
CA ARG A 89 -20.31 7.83 -3.72
C ARG A 89 -19.75 6.91 -4.83
N GLU A 90 -18.65 7.30 -5.46
CA GLU A 90 -18.02 6.53 -6.54
C GLU A 90 -17.07 5.43 -6.04
N GLY A 91 -16.98 5.25 -4.72
CA GLY A 91 -15.98 4.39 -4.10
C GLY A 91 -14.61 5.07 -4.07
N ALA A 92 -13.92 4.94 -2.94
CA ALA A 92 -12.54 5.39 -2.79
C ALA A 92 -11.86 4.60 -1.67
N ILE A 93 -10.53 4.51 -1.72
CA ILE A 93 -9.70 3.88 -0.69
C ILE A 93 -8.81 4.92 -0.02
N THR A 94 -8.68 4.84 1.29
CA THR A 94 -7.76 5.67 2.08
C THR A 94 -6.93 4.77 2.97
N PHE A 95 -5.82 5.30 3.49
CA PHE A 95 -5.10 4.69 4.58
C PHE A 95 -4.94 5.67 5.74
N THR A 96 -4.88 5.08 6.93
CA THR A 96 -4.55 5.78 8.17
C THR A 96 -3.33 5.14 8.79
N TRP A 97 -2.41 5.92 9.32
CA TRP A 97 -1.28 5.43 10.09
C TRP A 97 -1.19 6.10 11.46
N ILE A 98 -0.54 5.42 12.39
CA ILE A 98 -0.27 5.91 13.74
C ILE A 98 1.17 6.40 13.88
N GLU A 99 1.33 7.52 14.57
CA GLU A 99 2.58 8.03 15.12
C GLU A 99 2.37 8.36 16.60
N TYR A 100 3.44 8.70 17.30
CA TYR A 100 3.37 9.15 18.69
C TYR A 100 4.07 10.50 18.81
N ASP A 101 3.45 11.42 19.53
CA ASP A 101 4.07 12.71 19.84
C ASP A 101 5.15 12.57 20.92
N LEU A 102 5.80 13.69 21.26
CA LEU A 102 6.84 13.76 22.29
C LEU A 102 6.36 13.33 23.69
N CYS A 103 5.04 13.35 23.93
CA CYS A 103 4.40 12.93 25.18
C CYS A 103 3.88 11.48 25.09
N ASN A 104 4.27 10.73 24.06
CA ASN A 104 3.83 9.36 23.79
C ASN A 104 2.30 9.22 23.62
N LYS A 105 1.64 10.28 23.14
CA LYS A 105 0.22 10.24 22.79
C LYS A 105 0.04 9.80 21.34
N PRO A 106 -0.91 8.89 21.05
CA PRO A 106 -1.14 8.41 19.70
C PRO A 106 -1.72 9.52 18.81
N LEU A 107 -1.09 9.73 17.65
CA LEU A 107 -1.51 10.62 16.59
C LEU A 107 -1.89 9.80 15.36
N PHE A 108 -3.05 10.08 14.79
CA PHE A 108 -3.56 9.35 13.62
C PHE A 108 -3.62 10.29 12.43
N HIS A 109 -2.99 9.89 11.34
CA HIS A 109 -3.01 10.62 10.09
C HIS A 109 -3.73 9.81 9.03
N SER A 110 -4.67 10.43 8.33
CA SER A 110 -5.38 9.81 7.20
C SER A 110 -5.17 10.67 5.96
N VAL A 111 -4.95 10.02 4.82
CA VAL A 111 -4.91 10.70 3.52
C VAL A 111 -6.32 10.95 2.97
N GLU A 112 -6.44 11.92 2.06
CA GLU A 112 -7.65 12.02 1.25
C GLU A 112 -7.88 10.71 0.47
N PRO A 113 -9.14 10.24 0.39
CA PRO A 113 -9.42 8.98 -0.29
C PRO A 113 -9.12 9.01 -1.79
N TYR A 114 -8.36 8.02 -2.25
CA TYR A 114 -8.09 7.79 -3.66
C TYR A 114 -9.28 7.16 -4.35
N THR A 115 -9.83 7.89 -5.29
CA THR A 115 -10.89 7.51 -6.22
C THR A 115 -10.33 6.67 -7.37
N LYS A 116 -11.24 6.09 -8.17
CA LYS A 116 -10.90 5.41 -9.42
C LYS A 116 -10.01 6.24 -10.34
N LYS A 117 -10.22 7.57 -10.40
CA LYS A 117 -9.44 8.47 -11.26
C LYS A 117 -7.96 8.48 -10.87
N GLU A 118 -7.67 8.58 -9.58
CA GLU A 118 -6.28 8.58 -9.09
C GLU A 118 -5.66 7.18 -9.22
N LEU A 119 -6.43 6.13 -8.89
CA LEU A 119 -5.98 4.75 -9.01
C LEU A 119 -5.77 4.28 -10.46
N SER A 120 -6.33 4.99 -11.43
CA SER A 120 -6.05 4.78 -12.86
C SER A 120 -4.73 5.43 -13.29
N ALA A 121 -4.29 6.49 -12.62
CA ALA A 121 -3.05 7.19 -12.92
C ALA A 121 -1.84 6.55 -12.21
N VAL A 122 -2.01 6.14 -10.95
CA VAL A 122 -0.95 5.51 -10.15
C VAL A 122 -1.54 4.35 -9.35
N SER A 123 -0.86 3.20 -9.36
CA SER A 123 -1.31 2.02 -8.61
C SER A 123 -1.25 2.26 -7.10
N LEU A 124 -2.16 1.66 -6.33
CA LEU A 124 -2.14 1.79 -4.87
C LEU A 124 -0.81 1.30 -4.23
N PRO A 125 -0.19 0.19 -4.67
CA PRO A 125 1.12 -0.21 -4.16
C PRO A 125 2.20 0.84 -4.41
N ASP A 126 2.21 1.48 -5.58
CA ASP A 126 3.17 2.54 -5.89
C ASP A 126 2.91 3.78 -5.03
N ILE A 127 1.65 4.19 -4.85
CA ILE A 127 1.26 5.28 -3.93
C ILE A 127 1.82 4.98 -2.53
N ILE A 128 1.58 3.79 -1.98
CA ILE A 128 2.06 3.39 -0.64
C ILE A 128 3.60 3.39 -0.57
N ARG A 129 4.28 2.95 -1.64
CA ARG A 129 5.74 2.89 -1.70
C ARG A 129 6.38 4.28 -1.73
N THR A 130 5.83 5.19 -2.53
CA THR A 130 6.40 6.51 -2.78
C THR A 130 5.79 7.62 -1.94
N TYR A 131 4.84 7.30 -1.05
CA TYR A 131 4.26 8.28 -0.13
C TYR A 131 5.36 8.89 0.74
N LYS A 132 5.38 10.23 0.82
CA LYS A 132 6.36 10.96 1.62
C LYS A 132 5.69 12.11 2.35
N VAL A 133 6.06 12.29 3.61
CA VAL A 133 5.71 13.46 4.43
C VAL A 133 7.00 14.18 4.82
N MET A 134 6.92 15.49 5.03
CA MET A 134 8.07 16.26 5.50
C MET A 134 8.35 15.90 6.96
N ALA A 135 9.53 15.35 7.25
CA ALA A 135 9.97 15.09 8.61
C ALA A 135 10.55 16.36 9.26
N ALA A 136 10.76 16.32 10.59
CA ALA A 136 11.31 17.44 11.37
C ALA A 136 12.67 17.96 10.87
N GLU A 137 13.43 17.12 10.16
CA GLU A 137 14.73 17.47 9.57
C GLU A 137 14.66 17.97 8.11
N ASN A 138 13.46 18.29 7.60
CA ASN A 138 13.20 18.65 6.19
C ASN A 138 13.55 17.57 5.16
N ILE A 139 13.72 16.32 5.59
CA ILE A 139 13.93 15.18 4.70
C ILE A 139 12.56 14.51 4.47
N PRO A 140 12.09 14.39 3.21
CA PRO A 140 10.85 13.69 2.91
C PRO A 140 11.01 12.19 3.15
N GLU A 141 10.32 11.65 4.14
CA GLU A 141 10.36 10.24 4.53
C GLU A 141 9.00 9.56 4.36
N ASN A 142 9.02 8.24 4.14
CA ASN A 142 7.79 7.46 4.05
C ASN A 142 7.37 7.00 5.47
N PRO A 143 6.26 7.51 6.01
CA PRO A 143 5.82 7.17 7.36
C PRO A 143 5.23 5.75 7.42
N LEU A 144 4.91 5.13 6.29
CA LEU A 144 4.29 3.81 6.21
C LEU A 144 5.37 2.73 6.30
N ARG A 145 5.35 1.97 7.40
CA ARG A 145 6.36 0.95 7.72
C ARG A 145 5.76 -0.44 7.83
N PHE A 146 4.61 -0.57 8.48
CA PHE A 146 3.96 -1.85 8.72
C PHE A 146 2.50 -1.81 8.29
N LEU A 147 2.07 -2.75 7.47
CA LEU A 147 0.65 -3.01 7.29
C LEU A 147 0.10 -3.70 8.55
N TYR A 148 -1.04 -3.22 9.04
CA TYR A 148 -1.73 -3.81 10.19
C TYR A 148 -1.94 -5.34 10.00
N PRO A 149 -1.73 -6.16 11.05
CA PRO A 149 -1.35 -5.75 12.41
C PRO A 149 0.16 -5.58 12.64
N ASN A 150 1.02 -6.27 11.89
CA ASN A 150 2.48 -6.20 12.04
C ASN A 150 3.21 -6.83 10.85
N ILE A 151 2.81 -6.47 9.63
CA ILE A 151 3.39 -7.01 8.40
C ILE A 151 4.29 -5.94 7.80
N PRO A 152 5.61 -6.17 7.62
CA PRO A 152 6.47 -5.19 6.96
C PRO A 152 5.90 -4.78 5.60
N LYS A 153 5.89 -3.48 5.30
CA LYS A 153 5.30 -2.90 4.07
C LYS A 153 5.80 -3.64 2.83
N ASP A 154 7.10 -3.83 2.69
CA ASP A 154 7.68 -4.45 1.49
C ASP A 154 7.36 -5.96 1.40
N LYS A 155 7.06 -6.61 2.53
CA LYS A 155 6.54 -7.99 2.53
C LYS A 155 5.09 -8.04 2.03
N ALA A 156 4.27 -7.05 2.38
CA ALA A 156 2.87 -6.98 1.96
C ALA A 156 2.71 -6.53 0.50
N PHE A 157 3.50 -5.55 0.05
CA PHE A 157 3.30 -4.90 -1.25
C PHE A 157 4.43 -5.13 -2.26
N GLY A 158 5.57 -5.68 -1.84
CA GLY A 158 6.78 -5.82 -2.67
C GLY A 158 6.55 -6.56 -3.99
N LYS A 159 5.67 -7.56 -3.98
CA LYS A 159 5.32 -8.34 -5.17
C LYS A 159 4.60 -7.56 -6.26
N TYR A 160 3.99 -6.42 -5.94
CA TYR A 160 3.32 -5.56 -6.91
C TYR A 160 4.21 -4.42 -7.42
N TYR A 161 5.40 -4.25 -6.81
CA TYR A 161 6.31 -3.23 -7.27
C TYR A 161 6.85 -3.60 -8.65
N PRO A 162 6.98 -2.62 -9.55
CA PRO A 162 7.59 -2.88 -10.84
C PRO A 162 9.00 -3.40 -10.60
N LYS A 163 9.28 -4.61 -11.13
CA LYS A 163 10.64 -5.14 -11.16
C LYS A 163 11.51 -4.12 -11.91
N PRO A 164 12.72 -3.79 -11.44
CA PRO A 164 13.58 -2.91 -12.19
C PRO A 164 13.84 -3.59 -13.54
N THR A 165 13.50 -2.90 -14.63
CA THR A 165 13.93 -3.32 -15.96
C THR A 165 15.43 -3.11 -16.07
N GLU A 166 16.12 -3.92 -16.88
CA GLU A 166 17.58 -3.84 -17.15
C GLU A 166 18.12 -2.39 -17.28
N SER A 167 17.34 -1.50 -17.92
CA SER A 167 17.70 -0.08 -18.07
C SER A 167 17.65 0.72 -16.77
N LYS A 168 16.76 0.40 -15.83
CA LYS A 168 16.72 1.02 -14.49
C LYS A 168 17.84 0.51 -13.59
N TYR A 169 18.29 -0.74 -13.76
CA TYR A 169 19.50 -1.23 -13.08
C TYR A 169 20.73 -0.45 -13.53
N LEU A 170 20.93 -0.30 -14.84
CA LEU A 170 21.99 0.54 -15.39
C LEU A 170 21.89 1.99 -14.91
N MET A 171 20.69 2.57 -14.88
CA MET A 171 20.50 3.94 -14.38
C MET A 171 20.76 4.06 -12.87
N TRP A 172 20.41 3.05 -12.09
CA TRP A 172 20.68 2.99 -10.65
C TRP A 172 22.18 2.79 -10.37
N ILE A 173 22.84 1.91 -11.11
CA ILE A 173 24.30 1.72 -11.09
C ILE A 173 25.00 3.05 -11.43
N CYS A 174 24.60 3.72 -12.51
CA CYS A 174 25.13 5.04 -12.87
C CYS A 174 24.89 6.11 -11.78
N PHE A 175 23.75 6.05 -11.09
CA PHE A 175 23.45 6.95 -9.98
C PHE A 175 24.33 6.67 -8.76
N LEU A 176 24.60 5.40 -8.44
CA LEU A 176 25.50 4.97 -7.38
C LEU A 176 26.95 5.40 -7.64
N PHE A 177 27.41 5.32 -8.89
CA PHE A 177 28.72 5.84 -9.31
C PHE A 177 28.84 7.37 -9.13
N ARG A 178 27.73 8.11 -9.22
CA ARG A 178 27.72 9.58 -9.11
C ARG A 178 27.66 10.09 -7.68
N HIS A 179 27.09 9.31 -6.75
CA HIS A 179 26.92 9.67 -5.34
C HIS A 179 27.26 8.51 -4.40
N PRO A 180 28.56 8.16 -4.26
CA PRO A 180 29.00 7.00 -3.48
C PRO A 180 28.69 7.10 -1.97
N SER A 181 28.47 8.30 -1.44
CA SER A 181 28.12 8.52 -0.03
C SER A 181 26.71 8.06 0.38
N ARG A 182 25.87 7.60 -0.56
CA ARG A 182 24.53 7.04 -0.28
C ARG A 182 24.48 5.51 -0.16
N LEU A 183 25.63 4.84 -0.13
CA LEU A 183 25.77 3.38 -0.06
C LEU A 183 25.25 2.74 1.25
N GLN A 184 24.97 3.52 2.30
CA GLN A 184 24.64 2.98 3.62
C GLN A 184 23.21 2.43 3.77
N ASP A 185 22.29 2.71 2.82
CA ASP A 185 20.93 2.20 2.90
C ASP A 185 20.81 0.78 2.31
N ASN A 186 21.10 -0.22 3.15
CA ASN A 186 20.67 -1.62 3.08
C ASN A 186 20.58 -2.25 1.68
N MET A 187 21.71 -2.48 1.02
CA MET A 187 21.75 -3.40 -0.12
C MET A 187 21.94 -4.84 0.35
N LEU A 188 20.98 -5.70 0.02
CA LEU A 188 21.21 -7.15 0.05
C LEU A 188 22.13 -7.55 -1.11
N PRO A 189 23.00 -8.56 -0.93
CA PRO A 189 23.81 -9.08 -2.02
C PRO A 189 22.90 -9.60 -3.14
N MET A 190 23.27 -9.30 -4.38
CA MET A 190 22.58 -9.75 -5.59
C MET A 190 22.41 -11.28 -5.61
N SER A 191 21.28 -11.76 -6.13
CA SER A 191 21.07 -13.19 -6.35
C SER A 191 22.04 -13.72 -7.42
N PRO A 192 22.51 -14.98 -7.33
CA PRO A 192 23.35 -15.60 -8.36
C PRO A 192 22.75 -15.55 -9.77
N ASP A 193 21.41 -15.57 -9.87
CA ASP A 193 20.70 -15.48 -11.15
C ASP A 193 20.75 -14.06 -11.74
N ASP A 194 20.66 -13.03 -10.89
CA ASP A 194 20.79 -11.62 -11.30
C ASP A 194 22.24 -11.31 -11.71
N TYR A 195 23.23 -11.91 -11.02
CA TYR A 195 24.64 -11.82 -11.40
C TYR A 195 24.90 -12.45 -12.78
N ARG A 196 24.32 -13.63 -13.03
CA ARG A 196 24.46 -14.31 -14.32
C ARG A 196 23.83 -13.49 -15.46
N ALA A 197 22.67 -12.87 -15.23
CA ALA A 197 22.04 -11.99 -16.21
C ALA A 197 22.94 -10.80 -16.57
N LEU A 198 23.50 -10.10 -15.56
CA LEU A 198 24.43 -8.99 -15.79
C LEU A 198 25.71 -9.42 -16.51
N SER A 199 26.22 -10.62 -16.22
CA SER A 199 27.44 -11.14 -16.85
C SER A 199 27.32 -11.39 -18.36
N GLN A 200 26.10 -11.52 -18.86
CA GLN A 200 25.82 -11.70 -20.29
C GLN A 200 25.63 -10.36 -21.03
N LEU A 201 25.39 -9.27 -20.29
CA LEU A 201 25.03 -7.96 -20.83
C LEU A 201 26.19 -6.94 -20.76
N VAL A 202 27.17 -7.15 -19.88
CA VAL A 202 28.27 -6.22 -19.61
C VAL A 202 29.60 -6.92 -19.86
N GLY A 203 30.56 -6.22 -20.49
CA GLY A 203 31.88 -6.79 -20.77
C GLY A 203 32.65 -7.15 -19.49
N PRO A 204 33.52 -8.18 -19.49
CA PRO A 204 34.19 -8.69 -18.28
C PRO A 204 34.91 -7.62 -17.45
N ARG A 205 35.45 -6.58 -18.10
CA ARG A 205 36.21 -5.50 -17.46
C ARG A 205 35.35 -4.55 -16.63
N ASP A 206 34.11 -4.34 -17.04
CA ASP A 206 33.17 -3.45 -16.33
C ASP A 206 32.52 -4.18 -15.15
N ILE A 207 32.38 -5.52 -15.25
CA ILE A 207 31.95 -6.37 -14.14
C ILE A 207 33.01 -6.40 -13.04
N ASP A 208 34.29 -6.56 -13.38
CA ASP A 208 35.38 -6.55 -12.39
C ASP A 208 35.50 -5.20 -11.66
N ALA A 209 35.17 -4.09 -12.33
CA ALA A 209 35.12 -2.76 -11.71
C ALA A 209 33.96 -2.64 -10.70
N VAL A 210 32.78 -3.16 -11.04
CA VAL A 210 31.59 -3.17 -10.16
C VAL A 210 31.79 -4.12 -8.98
N VAL A 211 32.36 -5.30 -9.22
CA VAL A 211 32.65 -6.31 -8.19
C VAL A 211 33.79 -5.85 -7.27
N SER A 212 34.83 -5.21 -7.78
CA SER A 212 35.92 -4.66 -6.94
C SER A 212 35.43 -3.55 -6.01
N ILE A 213 34.46 -2.75 -6.42
CA ILE A 213 33.85 -1.72 -5.56
C ILE A 213 33.01 -2.35 -4.44
N LEU A 214 32.27 -3.43 -4.74
CA LEU A 214 31.48 -4.17 -3.75
C LEU A 214 32.33 -4.99 -2.77
N ILE A 215 33.49 -5.49 -3.21
CA ILE A 215 34.43 -6.26 -2.37
C ILE A 215 35.32 -5.34 -1.50
N SER A 216 35.48 -4.07 -1.88
CA SER A 216 36.27 -3.09 -1.12
C SER A 216 35.49 -2.35 -0.02
N CYS A 217 34.27 -2.81 0.31
CA CYS A 217 33.44 -2.33 1.40
C CYS A 217 33.29 -3.40 2.49
#